data_AF-A0A7I5E967-F1
#
_entry.id   AF-A0A7I5E967-F1
#
_cell.length_a   1.000
_cell.length_b   1.000
_cell.length_c   1.000
_cell.angle_alpha   90.00
_cell.angle_beta   90.00
_cell.angle_gamma   90.00
#
_symmetry.space_group_name_H-M   'P 1'
#
loop_
_entity.id
_entity.type
_entity.pdbx_description
1 polymer ?
#
loop_
_entity_poly.entity_id
_entity_poly.type
_entity_poly.pdbx_seq_one_letter_code
_entity_poly.pdbx_strand_id
1 'polypeptide(L)'
;MREVTVNGYEEVNKAISSANGRVFVLFTGSKVDGKSWCPDCVSAEPFIESVTHKEDVKSLDATFITCFVGARDYWKDPKCPFRTDPTYKLTCIPTLIECGKKHKRLMEKQLTNEGLLKDFFLE
;
A
#
# COMPACT_ATOMS: atom_id res chain seq x y z
N MET A 1 2.64 13.81 6.21
CA MET A 1 1.85 12.63 5.82
C MET A 1 1.27 12.00 7.06
N ARG A 2 -0.06 11.79 7.07
CA ARG A 2 -0.79 11.11 8.14
C ARG A 2 -0.76 9.61 7.86
N GLU A 3 -0.49 8.78 8.85
CA GLU A 3 -0.46 7.32 8.69
C GLU A 3 -1.75 6.69 9.21
N VAL A 4 -2.31 5.78 8.42
CA VAL A 4 -3.54 5.06 8.73
C VAL A 4 -3.32 3.59 8.42
N THR A 5 -3.73 2.71 9.33
CA THR A 5 -3.69 1.25 9.12
C THR A 5 -5.11 0.72 9.11
N VAL A 6 -5.43 -0.11 8.12
CA VAL A 6 -6.77 -0.69 7.91
C VAL A 6 -6.68 -2.17 7.54
N ASN A 7 -7.76 -2.90 7.79
CA ASN A 7 -7.87 -4.33 7.53
C ASN A 7 -9.03 -4.59 6.56
N GLY A 8 -8.70 -5.08 5.38
CA GLY A 8 -9.70 -5.49 4.40
C GLY A 8 -10.29 -4.36 3.57
N TYR A 9 -11.18 -4.77 2.68
CA TYR A 9 -11.64 -3.97 1.54
C TYR A 9 -12.55 -2.81 1.94
N GLU A 10 -13.48 -3.02 2.86
CA GLU A 10 -14.42 -1.98 3.27
C GLU A 10 -13.72 -0.84 4.02
N GLU A 11 -12.81 -1.18 4.94
CA GLU A 11 -12.07 -0.21 5.73
C GLU A 11 -11.16 0.66 4.87
N VAL A 12 -10.49 0.09 3.85
CA VAL A 12 -9.62 0.89 2.97
C VAL A 12 -10.42 1.87 2.13
N ASN A 13 -11.59 1.46 1.61
CA ASN A 13 -12.45 2.36 0.84
C ASN A 13 -12.99 3.51 1.71
N LYS A 14 -13.35 3.21 2.96
CA LYS A 14 -13.75 4.23 3.93
C LYS A 14 -12.60 5.19 4.24
N ALA A 15 -11.40 4.66 4.49
CA ALA A 15 -10.22 5.47 4.79
C ALA A 15 -9.83 6.38 3.62
N ILE A 16 -9.84 5.87 2.38
CA ILE A 16 -9.61 6.68 1.18
C ILE A 16 -10.66 7.80 1.07
N SER A 17 -11.94 7.48 1.28
CA SER A 17 -13.04 8.46 1.14
C SER A 17 -13.02 9.56 2.21
N SER A 18 -12.40 9.29 3.36
CA SER A 18 -12.26 10.27 4.46
C SER A 18 -10.89 10.95 4.49
N ALA A 19 -9.95 10.56 3.61
CA ALA A 19 -8.61 11.12 3.60
C ALA A 19 -8.58 12.51 2.94
N ASN A 20 -7.69 13.36 3.43
CA ASN A 20 -7.42 14.69 2.88
C ASN A 20 -6.02 14.73 2.25
N GLY A 21 -5.84 15.60 1.26
CA GLY A 21 -4.58 15.74 0.51
C GLY A 21 -4.36 14.57 -0.46
N ARG A 22 -3.10 14.29 -0.79
CA ARG A 22 -2.75 13.12 -1.61
C ARG A 22 -3.00 11.84 -0.82
N VAL A 23 -3.43 10.77 -1.48
CA VAL A 23 -3.71 9.50 -0.80
C VAL A 23 -2.85 8.40 -1.41
N PHE A 24 -2.00 7.82 -0.59
CA PHE A 24 -1.15 6.69 -0.95
C PHE A 24 -1.64 5.46 -0.22
N VAL A 25 -1.76 4.34 -0.92
CA VAL A 25 -2.28 3.08 -0.35
C VAL A 25 -1.29 1.96 -0.63
N LEU A 26 -0.73 1.39 0.42
CA LEU A 26 0.05 0.17 0.40
C LEU A 26 -0.87 -1.02 0.67
N PHE A 27 -1.06 -1.89 -0.31
CA PHE A 27 -1.72 -3.18 -0.13
C PHE A 27 -0.67 -4.23 0.19
N THR A 28 -0.79 -4.85 1.37
CA THR A 28 0.19 -5.81 1.90
C THR A 28 -0.49 -7.00 2.59
N GLY A 29 0.21 -8.13 2.70
CA GLY A 29 -0.32 -9.33 3.34
C GLY A 29 -0.47 -9.12 4.85
N SER A 30 -1.57 -9.61 5.44
CA SER A 30 -1.77 -9.56 6.89
C SER A 30 -0.63 -10.23 7.66
N LYS A 31 -0.42 -9.79 8.90
CA LYS A 31 0.63 -10.31 9.77
C LYS A 31 0.15 -11.52 10.56
N VAL A 32 0.97 -12.57 10.59
CA VAL A 32 0.87 -13.75 11.47
C VAL A 32 2.13 -13.73 12.34
N ASP A 33 1.98 -13.74 13.66
CA ASP A 33 3.10 -13.62 14.62
C ASP A 33 4.03 -12.42 14.36
N GLY A 34 3.42 -11.28 14.00
CA GLY A 34 4.13 -10.02 13.76
C GLY A 34 4.78 -9.88 12.38
N LYS A 35 4.72 -10.89 11.51
CA LYS A 35 5.27 -10.85 10.15
C LYS A 35 4.22 -11.12 9.08
N SER A 36 4.32 -10.45 7.94
CA SER A 36 3.43 -10.74 6.82
C SER A 36 3.59 -12.20 6.38
N TRP A 37 2.50 -12.88 6.05
CA TRP A 37 2.56 -14.22 5.43
C TRP A 37 3.16 -14.20 4.02
N CYS A 38 3.31 -13.01 3.42
CA CYS A 38 3.88 -12.81 2.09
C CYS A 38 5.38 -12.44 2.20
N PRO A 39 6.30 -13.25 1.64
CA PRO A 39 7.74 -12.96 1.70
C PRO A 39 8.13 -11.63 1.07
N ASP A 40 7.55 -11.26 -0.09
CA ASP A 40 7.86 -9.99 -0.75
C ASP A 40 7.40 -8.78 0.09
N CYS A 41 6.29 -8.92 0.83
CA CYS A 41 5.84 -7.90 1.77
C CYS A 41 6.84 -7.71 2.92
N VAL A 42 7.36 -8.81 3.48
CA VAL A 42 8.40 -8.76 4.52
C VAL A 42 9.69 -8.12 3.98
N SER A 43 10.08 -8.42 2.74
CA SER A 43 11.27 -7.83 2.13
C SER A 43 11.12 -6.33 1.83
N ALA A 44 9.93 -5.87 1.46
CA ALA A 44 9.68 -4.47 1.10
C ALA A 44 9.47 -3.55 2.33
N GLU A 45 8.92 -4.06 3.42
CA GLU A 45 8.60 -3.32 4.66
C GLU A 45 9.74 -2.36 5.12
N PRO A 46 11.00 -2.80 5.29
CA PRO A 46 12.06 -1.90 5.78
C PRO A 46 12.39 -0.76 4.81
N PHE A 47 12.25 -0.95 3.50
CA PHE A 47 12.51 0.09 2.49
C PHE A 47 11.39 1.13 2.47
N ILE A 48 10.15 0.67 2.62
CA ILE A 48 8.98 1.54 2.70
C ILE A 48 9.08 2.39 3.96
N GLU A 49 9.30 1.78 5.13
CA GLU A 49 9.48 2.50 6.40
C GLU A 49 10.64 3.49 6.36
N SER A 50 11.78 3.08 5.79
CA SER A 50 12.95 3.95 5.58
C SER A 50 12.56 5.23 4.83
N VAL A 51 11.77 5.11 3.76
CA VAL A 51 11.40 6.25 2.91
C VAL A 51 10.26 7.08 3.52
N THR A 52 9.21 6.46 4.06
CA THR A 52 8.06 7.19 4.64
C THR A 52 8.46 8.02 5.87
N HIS A 53 9.53 7.62 6.56
CA HIS A 53 10.08 8.37 7.70
C HIS A 53 11.07 9.48 7.31
N LYS A 54 11.45 9.63 6.03
CA LYS A 54 12.28 10.77 5.59
C LYS A 54 11.48 12.06 5.69
N GLU A 55 12.11 13.15 6.14
CA GLU A 55 11.43 14.41 6.46
C GLU A 55 10.69 15.03 5.26
N ASP A 56 11.27 14.93 4.06
CA ASP A 56 10.67 15.42 2.82
C ASP A 56 9.38 14.65 2.45
N VAL A 57 9.34 13.35 2.69
CA VAL A 57 8.13 12.52 2.50
C VAL A 57 7.13 12.71 3.65
N LYS A 58 7.64 12.75 4.89
CA LYS A 58 6.83 12.89 6.10
C LYS A 58 6.16 14.26 6.20
N SER A 59 6.69 15.31 5.58
CA SER A 59 6.10 16.65 5.56
C SER A 59 5.01 16.87 4.50
N LEU A 60 4.79 15.92 3.57
CA LEU A 60 3.74 16.01 2.55
C LEU A 60 2.34 16.17 3.16
N ASP A 61 1.50 17.03 2.58
CA ASP A 61 0.05 17.03 2.83
C ASP A 61 -0.61 15.83 2.12
N ALA A 62 -0.45 14.69 2.76
CA ALA A 62 -0.87 13.41 2.25
C ALA A 62 -1.32 12.48 3.38
N THR A 63 -2.01 11.41 3.02
CA THR A 63 -2.38 10.28 3.88
C THR A 63 -1.77 9.01 3.30
N PHE A 64 -1.02 8.28 4.11
CA PHE A 64 -0.47 6.96 3.79
C PHE A 64 -1.28 5.89 4.50
N ILE A 65 -1.92 5.04 3.71
CA ILE A 65 -2.80 3.99 4.18
C ILE A 65 -2.10 2.64 3.99
N THR A 66 -1.79 1.96 5.08
CA THR A 66 -1.39 0.55 5.06
C THR A 66 -2.64 -0.32 5.13
N CYS A 67 -2.97 -0.97 4.03
CA CYS A 67 -4.10 -1.88 3.92
C CYS A 67 -3.62 -3.33 3.97
N PHE A 68 -4.00 -4.04 5.04
CA PHE A 68 -3.85 -5.49 5.07
C PHE A 68 -4.96 -6.15 4.25
N VAL A 69 -4.58 -6.86 3.19
CA VAL A 69 -5.55 -7.50 2.28
C VAL A 69 -6.26 -8.70 2.87
N GLY A 70 -5.92 -9.09 4.11
CA GLY A 70 -6.42 -10.28 4.78
C GLY A 70 -5.49 -11.49 4.63
N ALA A 71 -6.04 -12.66 4.94
CA ALA A 71 -5.32 -13.94 4.91
C ALA A 71 -4.95 -14.37 3.48
N ARG A 72 -3.98 -15.28 3.38
CA ARG A 72 -3.41 -15.73 2.10
C ARG A 72 -4.42 -16.37 1.16
N ASP A 73 -5.33 -17.16 1.71
CA ASP A 73 -6.42 -17.82 1.00
C ASP A 73 -7.43 -16.82 0.44
N TYR A 74 -7.86 -15.83 1.24
CA TYR A 74 -8.70 -14.74 0.79
C TYR A 74 -8.07 -13.95 -0.36
N TRP A 75 -6.77 -13.61 -0.25
CA TRP A 75 -6.05 -12.90 -1.32
C TRP A 75 -5.89 -13.72 -2.60
N LYS A 76 -5.76 -15.04 -2.50
CA LYS A 76 -5.57 -15.92 -3.65
C LYS A 76 -6.86 -16.17 -4.43
N ASP A 77 -8.03 -15.96 -3.83
CA ASP A 77 -9.30 -16.10 -4.53
C ASP A 77 -9.36 -15.12 -5.72
N PRO A 78 -9.56 -15.60 -6.95
CA PRO A 78 -9.77 -14.73 -8.11
C PRO A 78 -10.93 -13.74 -7.95
N LYS A 79 -11.90 -14.05 -7.08
CA LYS A 79 -13.05 -13.20 -6.74
C LYS A 79 -12.74 -12.18 -5.65
N CYS A 80 -11.53 -12.19 -5.09
CA CYS A 80 -11.10 -11.21 -4.08
C CYS A 80 -11.39 -9.78 -4.60
N PRO A 81 -12.14 -8.96 -3.85
CA PRO A 81 -12.51 -7.59 -4.25
C PRO A 81 -11.32 -6.73 -4.65
N PHE A 82 -10.17 -6.89 -4.00
CA PHE A 82 -8.95 -6.16 -4.37
C PHE A 82 -8.46 -6.48 -5.80
N ARG A 83 -8.74 -7.69 -6.30
CA ARG A 83 -8.35 -8.12 -7.66
C ARG A 83 -9.38 -7.71 -8.71
N THR A 84 -10.66 -7.74 -8.35
CA THR A 84 -11.78 -7.53 -9.27
C THR A 84 -12.22 -6.06 -9.36
N ASP A 85 -11.98 -5.27 -8.32
CA ASP A 85 -12.30 -3.85 -8.31
C ASP A 85 -11.52 -3.10 -9.42
N PRO A 86 -12.21 -2.30 -10.26
CA PRO A 86 -11.57 -1.64 -11.40
C PRO A 86 -10.62 -0.49 -11.00
N THR A 87 -10.74 0.04 -9.78
CA THR A 87 -9.88 1.09 -9.23
C THR A 87 -8.52 0.50 -8.84
N TYR A 88 -8.53 -0.64 -8.14
CA TYR A 88 -7.29 -1.28 -7.68
C TYR A 88 -6.75 -2.28 -8.68
N LYS A 89 -7.58 -3.21 -9.18
CA LYS A 89 -7.21 -4.29 -10.08
C LYS A 89 -5.85 -4.91 -9.71
N LEU A 90 -5.69 -5.27 -8.42
CA LEU A 90 -4.41 -5.72 -7.91
C LEU A 90 -4.07 -7.08 -8.51
N THR A 91 -2.88 -7.19 -9.09
CA THR A 91 -2.35 -8.46 -9.62
C THR A 91 -1.44 -9.15 -8.62
N CYS A 92 -0.77 -8.37 -7.77
CA CYS A 92 0.26 -8.82 -6.83
C CYS A 92 0.23 -7.98 -5.54
N ILE A 93 0.92 -8.46 -4.51
CA ILE A 93 1.27 -7.70 -3.30
C ILE A 93 2.75 -7.95 -2.97
N PRO A 94 3.47 -6.99 -2.36
CA PRO A 94 2.98 -5.66 -2.00
C PRO A 94 2.76 -4.78 -3.25
N THR A 95 1.74 -3.92 -3.21
CA THR A 95 1.48 -2.92 -4.25
C THR A 95 1.21 -1.58 -3.59
N LEU A 96 1.91 -0.53 -4.03
CA LEU A 96 1.71 0.86 -3.61
C LEU A 96 1.02 1.65 -4.73
N ILE A 97 -0.04 2.39 -4.41
CA ILE A 97 -0.83 3.20 -5.36
C ILE A 97 -0.97 4.62 -4.83
N GLU A 98 -0.96 5.62 -5.72
CA GLU A 98 -1.49 6.96 -5.42
C GLU A 98 -2.91 7.08 -5.98
N CYS A 99 -3.92 7.22 -5.11
CA CYS A 99 -5.32 7.36 -5.52
C CYS A 99 -5.53 8.66 -6.31
N GLY A 100 -6.41 8.61 -7.31
CA GLY A 100 -6.71 9.76 -8.18
C GLY A 100 -5.72 9.98 -9.33
N LYS A 101 -4.52 9.37 -9.31
CA LYS A 101 -3.57 9.37 -10.43
C LYS A 101 -3.65 8.05 -11.21
N LYS A 102 -4.05 8.11 -12.49
CA LYS A 102 -4.08 6.92 -13.36
C LYS A 102 -2.68 6.33 -13.50
N HIS A 103 -2.59 5.00 -13.38
CA HIS A 103 -1.37 4.20 -13.58
C HIS A 103 -0.20 4.46 -12.64
N LYS A 104 -0.34 5.29 -11.60
CA LYS A 104 0.74 5.53 -10.65
C LYS A 104 0.77 4.45 -9.57
N ARG A 105 1.62 3.43 -9.78
CA ARG A 105 1.85 2.34 -8.82
C ARG A 105 3.26 1.77 -8.84
N LEU A 106 3.69 1.19 -7.72
CA LEU A 106 4.84 0.31 -7.61
C LEU A 106 4.40 -1.08 -7.15
N MET A 107 5.05 -2.13 -7.66
CA MET A 107 4.70 -3.52 -7.40
C MET A 107 5.92 -4.34 -6.98
N GLU A 108 5.72 -5.28 -6.05
CA GLU A 108 6.70 -6.30 -5.64
C GLU A 108 8.10 -5.70 -5.36
N LYS A 109 9.10 -6.11 -6.16
CA LYS A 109 10.50 -5.71 -6.02
C LYS A 109 10.75 -4.21 -6.26
N GLN A 110 9.83 -3.51 -6.91
CA GLN A 110 9.98 -2.05 -7.06
C GLN A 110 9.94 -1.34 -5.69
N LEU A 111 9.22 -1.92 -4.72
CA LEU A 111 9.16 -1.39 -3.36
C LEU A 111 10.43 -1.68 -2.53
N THR A 112 11.41 -2.41 -3.06
CA THR A 112 12.74 -2.57 -2.42
C THR A 112 13.78 -1.61 -3.00
N ASN A 113 13.36 -0.62 -3.80
CA ASN A 113 14.22 0.41 -4.36
C ASN A 113 13.85 1.76 -3.73
N GLU A 114 14.71 2.27 -2.85
CA GLU A 114 14.46 3.54 -2.15
C GLU A 114 14.33 4.74 -3.08
N GLY A 115 15.06 4.75 -4.21
CA GLY A 115 14.96 5.82 -5.20
C GLY A 115 13.57 5.86 -5.82
N LEU A 116 13.08 4.72 -6.31
CA LEU A 116 11.73 4.61 -6.87
C LEU A 116 10.65 4.97 -5.85
N LEU A 117 10.79 4.52 -4.60
CA LEU A 117 9.86 4.88 -3.53
C LEU A 117 9.87 6.39 -3.27
N LYS A 118 11.06 7.00 -3.19
CA LYS A 118 11.20 8.43 -2.95
C LYS A 118 10.55 9.24 -4.08
N ASP A 119 10.87 8.93 -5.33
CA ASP A 119 10.30 9.59 -6.50
C ASP A 119 8.78 9.40 -6.53
N PHE A 120 8.30 8.21 -6.19
CA PHE A 120 6.87 7.92 -6.11
C PHE A 120 6.13 8.83 -5.12
N PHE A 121 6.71 9.16 -3.96
CA PHE A 121 6.06 10.05 -3.00
C PHE A 121 6.19 11.52 -3.38
N LEU A 122 7.32 11.95 -3.95
CA LEU A 122 7.63 13.37 -4.15
C LEU A 122 7.11 13.95 -5.48
N GLU A 123 6.94 13.13 -6.52
CA GLU A 123 6.38 13.53 -7.83
C GLU A 123 4.86 13.35 -7.92
#